data_AF-A0A359GEZ9-F1
#
_entry.id   AF-A0A359GEZ9-F1
#
_cell.length_a   1.000
_cell.length_b   1.000
_cell.length_c   1.000
_cell.angle_alpha   90.00
_cell.angle_beta   90.00
_cell.angle_gamma   90.00
#
_symmetry.space_group_name_H-M   'P 1'
#
loop_
_entity.id
_entity.type
_entity.pdbx_description
1 polymer ?
#
loop_
_entity_poly.entity_id
_entity_poly.type
_entity_poly.pdbx_seq_one_letter_code
_entity_poly.pdbx_strand_id
1 'polypeptide(L)' 'FSMGFSWGGFESLIIPCDPQLKRSKGHWIDQKVGPLLRIHVGLETVDDLIADLRAGFEAMGE' A
#
# COMPACT_ATOMS: atom_id res chain seq x y z
N PHE A 1 1.38 4.03 -8.95
CA PHE A 1 2.17 3.68 -7.77
C PHE A 1 3.37 2.85 -8.20
N SER A 2 4.57 3.28 -7.81
CA SER A 2 5.81 2.52 -8.05
C SER A 2 6.21 1.71 -6.82
N MET A 3 7.05 0.69 -6.99
CA MET A 3 7.58 -0.09 -5.85
C MET A 3 8.87 0.54 -5.32
N GLY A 4 8.87 0.94 -4.05
CA GLY A 4 10.03 1.54 -3.39
C GLY A 4 9.95 1.58 -1.87
N PHE A 5 11.06 1.27 -1.21
CA PHE A 5 11.14 1.24 0.27
C PHE A 5 11.32 2.63 0.92
N SER A 6 11.67 3.66 0.14
CA SER A 6 11.90 5.02 0.62
C SER A 6 10.61 5.79 0.96
N TRP A 7 10.76 7.04 1.37
CA TRP A 7 9.69 7.96 1.80
C TRP A 7 10.11 9.40 1.52
N GLY A 8 9.14 10.29 1.30
CA GLY A 8 9.38 11.74 1.23
C GLY A 8 9.83 12.29 -0.13
N GLY A 9 9.83 11.45 -1.17
CA GLY A 9 9.92 11.88 -2.57
C GLY A 9 8.58 12.41 -3.09
N PHE A 10 8.61 12.99 -4.29
CA PHE A 10 7.42 13.48 -4.98
C PHE A 10 6.59 12.35 -5.58
N GLU A 11 7.18 11.16 -5.73
CA GLU A 11 6.57 10.00 -6.36
C GLU A 11 5.74 9.17 -5.36
N SER A 12 4.60 8.67 -5.82
CA SER A 12 3.76 7.73 -5.07
C SER A 12 4.35 6.32 -5.05
N LEU A 13 4.54 5.77 -3.85
CA LEU A 13 5.14 4.45 -3.61
C LEU A 13 4.18 3.51 -2.88
N ILE A 14 4.22 2.23 -3.23
CA ILE A 14 3.47 1.16 -2.54
C ILE A 14 4.36 -0.07 -2.36
N ILE A 15 4.32 -0.68 -1.17
CA ILE A 15 5.01 -1.95 -0.89
C ILE A 15 4.20 -2.85 0.05
N PRO A 16 4.36 -4.19 -0.03
CA PRO A 16 3.91 -5.10 1.02
C PRO A 16 4.75 -4.91 2.30
N CYS A 17 4.10 -4.84 3.45
CA CYS A 17 4.78 -4.58 4.73
C CYS A 17 4.49 -5.58 5.86
N ASP A 18 3.63 -6.59 5.64
CA ASP A 18 3.63 -7.92 6.26
C ASP A 18 4.92 -8.28 7.03
N PRO A 19 6.00 -8.59 6.31
CA PRO A 19 7.21 -9.13 6.93
C PRO A 19 8.00 -8.13 7.78
N GLN A 20 7.72 -6.83 7.63
CA GLN A 20 8.52 -5.74 8.18
C GLN A 20 8.01 -5.26 9.54
N LEU A 21 6.81 -5.66 9.94
CA LEU A 21 6.18 -5.18 11.17
C LEU A 21 6.22 -6.25 12.26
N LYS A 22 7.02 -6.01 13.31
CA LYS A 22 6.85 -6.71 14.58
C LYS A 22 5.69 -6.08 15.33
N ARG A 23 4.53 -6.74 15.31
CA ARG A 23 3.31 -6.22 15.94
C ARG A 23 3.21 -6.67 17.40
N SER A 24 2.59 -5.85 18.22
CA SER A 24 2.28 -6.20 19.62
C SER A 24 1.34 -7.40 19.67
N LYS A 25 1.46 -8.22 20.71
CA LYS A 25 0.58 -9.38 20.93
C LYS A 25 -0.89 -8.91 21.05
N GLY A 26 -1.79 -9.52 20.29
CA GLY A 26 -3.22 -9.20 20.30
C GLY A 26 -3.59 -7.98 19.45
N HIS A 27 -2.77 -7.65 18.43
CA HIS A 27 -3.06 -6.53 17.55
C HIS A 27 -4.29 -6.86 16.67
N TRP A 28 -5.22 -5.93 16.53
CA TRP A 28 -6.49 -6.14 15.81
C TRP A 28 -6.33 -6.62 14.35
N ILE A 29 -5.19 -6.32 13.74
CA ILE A 29 -4.85 -6.74 12.38
C ILE A 29 -4.69 -8.25 12.25
N ASP A 30 -4.35 -8.96 13.33
CA ASP A 30 -4.19 -10.42 13.34
C ASP A 30 -5.54 -11.11 13.01
N GLN A 31 -6.65 -10.37 13.11
CA GLN A 31 -8.00 -10.81 12.77
C GLN A 31 -8.44 -10.38 11.36
N LYS A 32 -7.59 -9.68 10.59
CA LYS A 32 -7.90 -9.24 9.23
C LYS A 32 -7.32 -10.20 8.21
N VAL A 33 -8.07 -10.44 7.14
CA VAL A 33 -7.66 -11.28 6.02
C VAL A 33 -7.14 -10.39 4.90
N GLY A 34 -6.02 -10.79 4.29
CA GLY A 34 -5.39 -10.11 3.16
C GLY A 34 -4.03 -9.50 3.49
N PRO A 35 -3.28 -9.05 2.47
CA PRO A 35 -1.96 -8.45 2.65
C PRO A 35 -2.08 -7.04 3.26
N LEU A 36 -1.13 -6.66 4.13
CA LEU A 36 -0.95 -5.26 4.49
C LEU A 36 -0.01 -4.57 3.51
N LEU A 37 -0.52 -3.48 2.92
CA LEU A 37 0.23 -2.58 2.07
C LEU A 37 0.56 -1.29 2.80
N ARG A 38 1.75 -0.77 2.55
CA ARG A 38 2.20 0.55 2.99
C ARG A 38 2.20 1.47 1.78
N ILE A 39 1.52 2.60 1.90
CA ILE A 39 1.37 3.57 0.82
C ILE A 39 2.04 4.88 1.25
N HIS A 40 2.91 5.41 0.39
CA HIS A 40 3.39 6.79 0.43
C HIS A 40 2.74 7.52 -0.74
N VAL A 41 1.94 8.55 -0.45
CA VAL A 41 1.25 9.35 -1.47
C VAL A 41 2.15 10.51 -1.86
N GLY A 42 2.48 10.58 -3.14
CA GLY A 42 3.26 11.63 -3.77
C GLY A 42 2.42 12.87 -4.11
N LEU A 43 2.86 13.61 -5.13
CA LEU A 43 2.23 14.86 -5.59
C LEU A 43 1.55 14.74 -6.97
N GLU A 44 1.32 13.53 -7.47
CA GLU A 44 0.57 13.31 -8.70
C GLU A 44 -0.91 13.72 -8.56
N THR A 45 -1.62 13.84 -9.69
CA THR A 45 -3.06 14.14 -9.69
C THR A 45 -3.82 13.09 -8.89
N VAL A 46 -4.74 13.54 -8.03
CA VAL A 46 -5.58 12.66 -7.21
C VAL A 46 -6.36 11.65 -8.06
N ASP A 47 -6.90 12.08 -9.20
CA ASP A 47 -7.67 11.21 -10.10
C ASP A 47 -6.80 10.09 -10.69
N ASP A 48 -5.56 10.38 -11.06
CA ASP A 48 -4.62 9.39 -11.59
C ASP A 48 -4.26 8.35 -10.52
N LEU A 49 -4.05 8.79 -9.28
CA LEU A 49 -3.76 7.89 -8.15
C LEU A 49 -4.93 6.99 -7.80
N ILE A 50 -6.16 7.51 -7.85
CA ILE A 50 -7.38 6.71 -7.62
C ILE A 50 -7.57 5.71 -8.75
N ALA A 51 -7.40 6.13 -10.00
CA ALA A 51 -7.53 5.25 -11.16
C ALA A 51 -6.52 4.10 -11.09
N ASP A 52 -5.28 4.39 -10.72
CA ASP A 52 -4.21 3.37 -10.60
C ASP A 52 -4.49 2.37 -9.47
N LEU A 53 -4.98 2.83 -8.30
CA LEU A 53 -5.38 1.92 -7.22
C LEU A 53 -6.56 1.03 -7.63
N ARG A 54 -7.56 1.58 -8.32
CA ARG A 54 -8.71 0.80 -8.81
C ARG A 54 -8.25 -0.31 -9.74
N ALA A 55 -7.43 0.01 -10.73
CA ALA A 55 -6.87 -0.98 -11.65
C ALA A 55 -6.08 -2.07 -10.91
N GLY A 56 -5.26 -1.69 -9.92
CA GLY A 56 -4.52 -2.64 -9.09
C GLY A 56 -5.42 -3.55 -8.25
N PHE A 57 -6.49 -3.03 -7.65
CA PHE A 57 -7.44 -3.84 -6.87
C PHE A 57 -8.27 -4.77 -7.75
N GLU A 58 -8.69 -4.31 -8.92
CA GLU A 58 -9.40 -5.13 -9.91
C GLU A 58 -8.52 -6.31 -10.35
N ALA A 59 -7.25 -6.08 -10.64
CA ALA A 59 -6.30 -7.13 -11.02
C ALA A 59 -5.97 -8.15 -9.90
N MET A 60 -6.22 -7.82 -8.62
CA MET A 60 -6.08 -8.78 -7.51
C MET A 60 -7.32 -9.64 -7.28
N GLY A 61 -8.46 -9.27 -7.87
CA GLY A 61 -9.72 -10.01 -7.77
C GLY A 61 -9.87 -11.14 -8.78
N GLU A 62 -8.98 -11.23 -9.77
CA GLU A 62 -8.82 -12.34 -10.73
C GLU A 62 -7.80 -13.38 -10.22
#